data_AF-A0A1F8N0L1-F1
#
_entry.id   AF-A0A1F8N0L1-F1
#
_cell.length_a   1.000
_cell.length_b   1.000
_cell.length_c   1.000
_cell.angle_alpha   90.00
_cell.angle_beta   90.00
_cell.angle_gamma   90.00
#
_symmetry.space_group_name_H-M   'P 1'
#
loop_
_entity.id
_entity.type
_entity.pdbx_description
1 polymer ?
#
loop_
_entity_poly.entity_id
_entity_poly.type
_entity_poly.pdbx_seq_one_letter_code
_entity_poly.pdbx_strand_id
1 'polypeptide(L)' 'MAKVTWDMISKYVEQALNTWGQIERADLVEYAENDYASDDIIDALDAVGSRVFRTQEDVRRFLTDQSYIS' A
#
# COMPACT_ATOMS: atom_id res chain seq x y z
N MET A 1 2.97 15.16 -8.15
CA MET A 1 2.01 14.45 -9.02
C MET A 1 2.14 12.99 -8.68
N ALA A 2 1.11 12.39 -8.10
CA ALA A 2 1.13 10.95 -7.84
C ALA A 2 1.24 10.23 -9.18
N LYS A 3 2.33 9.45 -9.36
CA LYS A 3 2.51 8.58 -10.54
C LYS A 3 1.84 7.22 -10.34
N VAL A 4 1.57 6.86 -9.09
CA VAL A 4 1.01 5.57 -8.69
C VAL A 4 -0.50 5.70 -8.60
N THR A 5 -1.23 4.78 -9.23
CA THR A 5 -2.68 4.68 -9.08
C THR A 5 -3.05 3.63 -8.03
N TRP A 6 -4.25 3.71 -7.47
CA TRP A 6 -4.74 2.67 -6.56
C TRP A 6 -4.63 1.26 -7.16
N ASP A 7 -4.96 1.10 -8.45
CA ASP A 7 -4.94 -0.20 -9.12
C ASP A 7 -3.54 -0.82 -9.19
N MET A 8 -2.47 0.00 -9.16
CA MET A 8 -1.10 -0.49 -9.16
C MET A 8 -0.70 -1.13 -7.82
N ILE A 9 -1.36 -0.74 -6.73
CA ILE A 9 -0.98 -1.15 -5.37
C ILE A 9 -2.02 -1.98 -4.64
N SER A 10 -3.28 -1.98 -5.11
CA SER A 10 -4.42 -2.61 -4.44
C SER A 10 -4.19 -4.09 -4.17
N LYS A 11 -3.50 -4.80 -5.08
CA LYS A 11 -3.16 -6.22 -4.92
C LYS A 11 -2.33 -6.51 -3.67
N TYR A 12 -1.39 -5.63 -3.29
CA TYR A 12 -0.55 -5.82 -2.10
C TYR A 12 -1.36 -5.58 -0.82
N VAL A 13 -2.24 -4.57 -0.86
CA VAL A 13 -3.15 -4.25 0.25
C VAL A 13 -4.15 -5.38 0.48
N GLU A 14 -4.73 -5.93 -0.60
CA GLU A 14 -5.60 -7.09 -0.54
C GLU A 14 -4.87 -8.32 0.00
N GLN A 15 -3.66 -8.59 -0.47
CA GLN A 15 -2.87 -9.74 -0.01
C GLN A 15 -2.56 -9.66 1.49
N ALA A 16 -2.15 -8.50 2.00
CA ALA A 16 -1.89 -8.31 3.42
C ALA A 16 -3.14 -8.52 4.26
N LEU A 17 -4.27 -7.91 3.86
CA LEU A 17 -5.55 -8.06 4.56
C LEU A 17 -6.02 -9.52 4.59
N ASN A 18 -5.91 -10.24 3.47
CA ASN A 18 -6.33 -11.64 3.37
C ASN A 18 -5.42 -12.58 4.17
N THR A 19 -4.13 -12.26 4.29
CA THR A 19 -3.15 -13.11 5.00
C THR A 19 -3.20 -12.89 6.50
N TRP A 20 -3.30 -11.64 6.95
CA TRP A 20 -3.11 -11.27 8.36
C TRP A 20 -4.36 -10.69 9.03
N GLY A 21 -5.42 -10.38 8.28
CA GLY A 21 -6.60 -9.68 8.80
C GLY A 21 -6.33 -8.22 9.18
N GLN A 22 -5.20 -7.69 8.73
CA GLN A 22 -4.77 -6.29 8.90
C GLN A 22 -3.73 -5.95 7.84
N ILE A 23 -3.50 -4.66 7.66
CA ILE A 23 -2.54 -4.14 6.68
C ILE A 23 -1.49 -3.33 7.43
N GLU A 24 -0.24 -3.78 7.36
CA GLU A 24 0.92 -3.10 7.92
C GLU A 24 1.95 -2.83 6.84
N ARG A 25 2.75 -1.76 7.04
CA ARG A 25 3.79 -1.35 6.09
C ARG A 25 4.83 -2.44 5.81
N ALA A 26 5.18 -3.27 6.80
CA ALA A 26 6.17 -4.34 6.62
C ALA A 26 5.71 -5.32 5.53
N ASP A 27 4.48 -5.81 5.63
CA ASP A 27 3.90 -6.76 4.66
C ASP A 27 3.78 -6.16 3.26
N LEU A 28 3.31 -4.90 3.18
CA LEU A 28 3.13 -4.21 1.90
C LEU A 28 4.45 -4.07 1.15
N VAL A 29 5.50 -3.62 1.85
CA VAL A 29 6.82 -3.43 1.25
C VAL A 29 7.45 -4.78 0.90
N GLU A 30 7.36 -5.78 1.77
CA GLU A 30 7.86 -7.12 1.47
C GLU A 30 7.20 -7.72 0.22
N TYR A 31 5.88 -7.59 0.07
CA TYR A 31 5.19 -8.09 -1.13
C TYR A 31 5.57 -7.33 -2.39
N ALA A 32 5.73 -6.00 -2.31
CA ALA A 32 6.15 -5.19 -3.44
C ALA A 32 7.60 -5.48 -3.87
N GLU A 33 8.52 -5.65 -2.91
CA GLU A 33 9.91 -6.03 -3.18
C GLU A 33 10.01 -7.42 -3.80
N ASN A 34 9.25 -8.39 -3.28
CA ASN A 34 9.21 -9.75 -3.84
C ASN A 34 8.64 -9.81 -5.26
N ASP A 35 7.77 -8.87 -5.63
CA ASP A 35 7.21 -8.73 -6.99
C ASP A 35 8.09 -7.88 -7.92
N TYR A 36 9.26 -7.41 -7.45
CA TYR A 36 10.13 -6.48 -8.18
C TYR A 36 9.37 -5.21 -8.65
N ALA A 37 8.48 -4.70 -7.79
CA ALA A 37 7.76 -3.46 -8.05
C ALA A 37 8.73 -2.28 -8.20
N SER A 38 8.32 -1.26 -8.94
CA SER A 38 9.11 -0.03 -9.08
C SER A 38 9.24 0.72 -7.76
N ASP A 39 10.34 1.45 -7.58
CA ASP A 39 10.57 2.33 -6.42
C ASP A 39 9.36 3.25 -6.12
N ASP A 40 8.73 3.85 -7.14
CA ASP A 40 7.54 4.69 -6.96
C ASP A 40 6.39 3.96 -6.22
N ILE A 41 6.20 2.65 -6.47
CA ILE A 41 5.19 1.81 -5.80
C ILE A 41 5.62 1.52 -4.36
N ILE A 42 6.89 1.16 -4.16
CA ILE A 42 7.42 0.85 -2.83
C ILE A 42 7.33 2.10 -1.94
N ASP A 43 7.70 3.27 -2.45
CA ASP A 43 7.59 4.55 -1.74
C ASP A 43 6.14 4.88 -1.36
N ALA A 44 5.18 4.63 -2.26
CA ALA A 44 3.76 4.85 -1.98
C ALA A 44 3.24 3.91 -0.88
N LEU A 45 3.74 2.66 -0.82
CA LEU A 45 3.37 1.69 0.21
C LEU A 45 4.10 1.97 1.55
N ASP A 46 5.36 2.39 1.50
CA ASP A 46 6.18 2.79 2.65
C ASP A 46 5.54 3.95 3.43
N ALA A 47 4.85 4.85 2.71
CA ALA A 47 4.15 5.99 3.28
C ALA A 47 3.06 5.65 4.32
N VAL A 48 2.57 4.40 4.35
CA VAL A 48 1.69 3.90 5.43
C VAL A 48 2.35 4.10 6.80
N GLY A 49 3.68 3.93 6.88
CA GLY A 49 4.46 4.06 8.10
C GLY A 49 4.03 3.04 9.16
N SER A 50 3.99 3.45 10.43
CA SER A 50 3.65 2.56 11.56
C SER A 50 2.13 2.34 11.76
N ARG A 51 1.30 2.70 10.78
CA ARG A 51 -0.16 2.55 10.89
C ARG A 51 -0.57 1.11 10.60
N VAL A 52 -1.62 0.68 11.28
CA VAL A 52 -2.29 -0.59 11.05
C VAL A 52 -3.69 -0.29 10.55
N PHE A 53 -4.03 -0.79 9.36
CA PHE A 53 -5.36 -0.64 8.79
C PHE A 53 -6.14 -1.95 8.82
N ARG A 54 -7.47 -1.86 8.86
CA ARG A 54 -8.39 -3.01 8.90
C ARG A 54 -9.21 -3.17 7.63
N THR A 55 -9.17 -2.19 6.74
CA THR A 55 -9.89 -2.21 5.47
C THR A 55 -9.01 -1.64 4.36
N GLN A 56 -9.26 -2.06 3.12
CA GLN A 56 -8.58 -1.48 1.95
C GLN A 56 -8.98 -0.01 1.74
N GLU A 57 -10.23 0.35 2.06
CA GLU A 57 -10.75 1.70 1.89
C GLU A 57 -10.03 2.71 2.79
N ASP A 58 -9.71 2.33 4.03
CA ASP A 58 -8.96 3.21 4.93
C ASP A 58 -7.54 3.48 4.42
N VAL A 59 -6.87 2.46 3.84
CA VAL A 59 -5.55 2.62 3.21
C VAL A 59 -5.66 3.53 1.99
N ARG A 60 -6.61 3.24 1.10
CA ARG A 60 -6.84 4.02 -0.13
C ARG A 60 -7.06 5.48 0.20
N ARG A 61 -7.97 5.76 1.14
CA ARG A 61 -8.28 7.11 1.58
C ARG A 61 -7.04 7.79 2.16
N PHE A 62 -6.32 7.12 3.04
CA PHE A 62 -5.10 7.69 3.64
C PHE A 62 -4.06 8.06 2.57
N LEU A 63 -3.73 7.15 1.65
CA LEU A 63 -2.73 7.41 0.62
C LEU A 63 -3.18 8.48 -0.39
N THR A 64 -4.50 8.56 -0.66
CA THR A 64 -5.08 9.62 -1.49
C THR A 64 -5.01 10.98 -0.78
N ASP A 65 -5.41 11.05 0.49
CA ASP A 65 -5.38 12.28 1.30
C ASP A 65 -3.94 12.82 1.46
N GLN A 66 -2.96 11.93 1.47
CA GLN A 66 -1.54 12.27 1.51
C GLN A 66 -0.90 12.49 0.12
N SER A 67 -1.68 12.36 -0.97
CA SER A 67 -1.22 12.53 -2.35
C SER A 67 -0.11 11.55 -2.79
N TYR A 68 -0.03 10.37 -2.18
CA TYR A 68 0.88 9.30 -2.63
C TYR A 68 0.30 8.53 -3.82
N ILE A 69 -1.02 8.46 -3.94
CA ILE A 69 -1.71 7.81 -5.05
C ILE A 69 -2.81 8.71 -5.63
N SER A 70 -3.26 8.37 -6.85
CA SER A 70 -4.44 8.93 -7.52
C SER A 70 -5.50 7.88 -7.82
#